data_AF-A0A1H9TKP7-F1
#
_entry.id   AF-A0A1H9TKP7-F1
#
_cell.length_a   1.000
_cell.length_b   1.000
_cell.length_c   1.000
_cell.angle_alpha   90.00
_cell.angle_beta   90.00
_cell.angle_gamma   90.00
#
_symmetry.space_group_name_H-M   'P 1'
#
loop_
_entity.id
_entity.type
_entity.pdbx_description
1 polymer ?
#
loop_
_entity_poly.entity_id
_entity_poly.type
_entity_poly.pdbx_seq_one_letter_code
_entity_poly.pdbx_strand_id
1 'polypeptide(L)'
;MKKYEKMLIAFNDEEFNCFALKGSWLYIANKKDTKKGLFRLRNDLYYFVSIDNQRLPSEFGVVKKLDVPISAMELAELDYVSRKKDTSLLTADVVKEYEWFLDKVNSQPENTPMAVTWLERVFPKKEKVLRVHKIFFSELTKEEKQELFES
;
A
#
# COMPACT_ATOMS: atom_id res chain seq x y z
N MET A 1 10.75 16.82 10.79
CA MET A 1 10.23 15.83 9.83
C MET A 1 8.83 15.43 10.28
N LYS A 2 7.85 15.42 9.37
CA LYS A 2 6.45 15.07 9.67
C LYS A 2 6.36 13.61 10.10
N LYS A 3 5.51 13.31 11.08
CA LYS A 3 5.19 11.94 11.53
C LYS A 3 3.73 11.62 11.23
N TYR A 4 3.46 10.34 11.06
CA TYR A 4 2.21 9.77 10.62
C TYR A 4 1.76 8.70 11.60
N GLU A 5 0.49 8.78 11.99
CA GLU A 5 -0.09 7.93 13.04
C GLU A 5 -0.79 6.70 12.46
N LYS A 6 -0.94 6.63 11.13
CA LYS A 6 -1.60 5.53 10.45
C LYS A 6 -0.74 4.95 9.34
N MET A 7 -0.89 3.65 9.12
CA MET A 7 -0.23 2.89 8.06
C MET A 7 -1.23 2.02 7.33
N LEU A 8 -0.91 1.65 6.09
CA LEU A 8 -1.66 0.66 5.35
C LEU A 8 -1.13 -0.73 5.72
N ILE A 9 -2.01 -1.62 6.17
CA ILE A 9 -1.66 -2.99 6.53
C ILE A 9 -2.41 -4.01 5.68
N ALA A 10 -1.86 -5.22 5.59
CA ALA A 10 -2.52 -6.35 4.96
C ALA A 10 -3.52 -7.00 5.92
N PHE A 11 -4.64 -7.49 5.37
CA PHE A 11 -5.64 -8.28 6.10
C PHE A 11 -5.63 -9.78 5.76
N ASN A 12 -4.86 -10.18 4.74
CA ASN A 12 -4.70 -11.57 4.24
C ASN A 12 -6.02 -12.25 3.86
N ASP A 13 -6.37 -12.20 2.58
CA ASP A 13 -7.56 -12.83 2.02
C ASP A 13 -7.34 -13.13 0.53
N GLU A 14 -7.30 -14.41 0.18
CA GLU A 14 -7.02 -14.84 -1.20
C GLU A 14 -8.18 -14.55 -2.16
N GLU A 15 -9.43 -14.48 -1.68
CA GLU A 15 -10.58 -14.13 -2.53
C GLU A 15 -10.46 -12.70 -3.05
N PHE A 16 -9.80 -11.83 -2.28
CA PHE A 16 -9.48 -10.45 -2.64
C PHE A 16 -8.05 -10.26 -3.17
N ASN A 17 -7.36 -11.33 -3.60
CA ASN A 17 -5.97 -11.29 -4.07
C ASN A 17 -4.99 -10.63 -3.07
N CYS A 18 -5.21 -10.82 -1.77
CA CYS A 18 -4.42 -10.26 -0.69
C CYS A 18 -3.59 -11.36 0.00
N PHE A 19 -2.34 -11.56 -0.43
CA PHE A 19 -1.50 -12.68 0.02
C PHE A 19 -0.49 -12.30 1.10
N ALA A 20 -0.27 -11.00 1.33
CA ALA A 20 0.57 -10.53 2.42
C ALA A 20 0.01 -10.97 3.78
N LEU A 21 0.90 -11.33 4.71
CA LEU A 21 0.51 -11.75 6.06
C LEU A 21 -0.27 -10.64 6.75
N LYS A 22 -1.29 -11.02 7.51
CA LYS A 22 -2.13 -10.08 8.25
C LYS A 22 -1.28 -9.24 9.20
N GLY A 23 -1.52 -7.93 9.22
CA GLY A 23 -0.74 -6.97 10.00
C GLY A 23 0.56 -6.49 9.34
N SER A 24 1.01 -7.13 8.26
CA SER A 24 2.19 -6.65 7.53
C SER A 24 1.93 -5.27 6.95
N TRP A 25 2.91 -4.39 7.08
CA TRP A 25 2.86 -3.07 6.46
C TRP A 25 2.97 -3.20 4.96
N LEU A 26 2.19 -2.37 4.26
CA LEU A 26 2.09 -2.38 2.82
C LEU A 26 2.65 -1.09 2.21
N TYR A 27 3.41 -1.24 1.14
CA TYR A 27 3.79 -0.14 0.27
C TYR A 27 3.48 -0.47 -1.19
N ILE A 28 3.46 0.54 -2.04
CA ILE A 28 3.19 0.37 -3.47
C ILE A 28 4.26 -0.51 -4.10
N ALA A 29 3.84 -1.49 -4.90
CA ALA A 29 4.74 -2.38 -5.62
C ALA A 29 5.67 -1.60 -6.55
N ASN A 30 6.86 -2.14 -6.80
CA ASN A 30 7.79 -1.66 -7.81
C ASN A 30 7.72 -2.54 -9.06
N LYS A 31 8.39 -2.13 -10.13
CA LYS A 31 8.49 -2.88 -11.39
C LYS A 31 9.17 -4.25 -11.23
N LYS A 32 10.05 -4.40 -10.24
CA LYS A 32 10.77 -5.65 -9.95
C LYS A 32 10.02 -6.57 -8.98
N ASP A 33 8.99 -6.06 -8.31
CA ASP A 33 8.17 -6.90 -7.45
C ASP A 33 7.39 -7.88 -8.34
N THR A 34 7.37 -9.14 -7.93
CA THR A 34 6.73 -10.22 -8.67
C THR A 34 5.46 -10.63 -7.95
N LYS A 35 4.40 -10.83 -8.73
CA LYS A 35 3.17 -11.45 -8.25
C LYS A 35 3.31 -12.97 -8.11
N LYS A 36 4.44 -13.56 -8.49
CA LYS A 36 4.70 -15.02 -8.53
C LYS A 36 3.54 -15.86 -9.11
N GLY A 37 2.79 -15.32 -10.07
CA GLY A 37 1.62 -16.00 -10.67
C GLY A 37 0.40 -16.11 -9.76
N LEU A 38 0.39 -15.45 -8.59
CA LEU A 38 -0.65 -15.53 -7.57
C LEU A 38 -2.01 -14.99 -8.07
N PHE A 39 -2.04 -14.03 -9.00
CA PHE A 39 -3.29 -13.48 -9.55
C PHE A 39 -3.08 -12.64 -10.82
N ARG A 40 -4.10 -12.64 -11.70
CA ARG A 40 -4.16 -11.76 -12.89
C ARG A 40 -4.93 -10.49 -12.54
N LEU A 41 -4.21 -9.42 -12.20
CA LEU A 41 -4.85 -8.09 -12.08
C LEU A 41 -5.45 -7.66 -13.41
N ARG A 42 -6.61 -7.01 -13.37
CA ARG A 42 -7.09 -6.21 -14.50
C ARG A 42 -6.03 -5.14 -14.84
N ASN A 43 -5.98 -4.73 -16.11
CA ASN A 43 -4.92 -3.85 -16.63
C ASN A 43 -4.82 -2.47 -15.94
N ASP A 44 -5.88 -2.04 -15.26
CA ASP A 44 -6.02 -0.80 -14.51
C ASP A 44 -5.60 -0.92 -13.04
N LEU A 45 -5.60 -2.13 -12.50
CA LEU A 45 -5.25 -2.39 -11.11
C LEU A 45 -3.74 -2.56 -10.95
N TYR A 46 -3.20 -1.83 -9.97
CA TYR A 46 -1.87 -2.06 -9.46
C TYR A 46 -2.00 -2.74 -8.09
N TYR A 47 -0.92 -2.87 -7.33
CA TYR A 47 -0.96 -3.61 -6.08
C TYR A 47 0.07 -3.06 -5.09
N PHE A 48 -0.14 -3.42 -3.83
CA PHE A 48 0.81 -3.23 -2.76
C PHE A 48 1.63 -4.50 -2.55
N VAL A 49 2.71 -4.38 -1.81
CA VAL A 49 3.53 -5.50 -1.34
C VAL A 49 3.89 -5.30 0.12
N SER A 50 4.09 -6.40 0.84
CA SER A 50 4.56 -6.33 2.22
C SER A 50 5.99 -5.77 2.31
N ILE A 51 6.24 -4.97 3.35
CA ILE A 51 7.56 -4.40 3.63
C ILE A 51 8.37 -5.39 4.48
N ASP A 52 8.62 -6.55 3.90
CA ASP A 52 9.42 -7.62 4.49
C ASP A 52 10.25 -8.32 3.40
N ASN A 53 11.05 -9.30 3.81
CA ASN A 53 11.94 -10.01 2.88
C ASN A 53 11.20 -10.85 1.82
N GLN A 54 9.91 -11.14 2.03
CA GLN A 54 9.10 -11.94 1.12
C GLN A 54 8.41 -11.08 0.06
N ARG A 55 8.08 -9.82 0.39
CA ARG A 55 7.39 -8.85 -0.46
C ARG A 55 6.14 -9.43 -1.12
N LEU A 56 5.30 -10.04 -0.28
CA LEU A 56 4.08 -10.69 -0.73
C LEU A 56 3.08 -9.65 -1.26
N PRO A 57 2.43 -9.92 -2.40
CA PRO A 57 1.52 -8.96 -3.03
C PRO A 57 0.17 -8.89 -2.30
N SER A 58 -0.43 -7.70 -2.34
CA SER A 58 -1.78 -7.46 -1.85
C SER A 58 -2.49 -6.46 -2.76
N GLU A 59 -3.63 -6.83 -3.33
CA GLU A 59 -4.41 -5.91 -4.16
C GLU A 59 -4.95 -4.72 -3.34
N PHE A 60 -5.35 -5.01 -2.10
CA PHE A 60 -5.88 -4.04 -1.15
C PHE A 60 -5.08 -4.02 0.14
N GLY A 61 -5.26 -2.95 0.89
CA GLY A 61 -4.83 -2.85 2.28
C GLY A 61 -5.86 -2.09 3.09
N VAL A 62 -5.73 -2.13 4.41
CA VAL A 62 -6.60 -1.42 5.33
C VAL A 62 -5.81 -0.42 6.16
N VAL A 63 -6.36 0.78 6.36
CA VAL A 63 -5.74 1.81 7.19
C VAL A 63 -5.86 1.42 8.66
N LYS A 64 -4.73 1.39 9.37
CA LYS A 64 -4.68 1.16 10.81
C LYS A 64 -3.87 2.20 11.54
N LYS A 65 -4.25 2.48 12.77
CA LYS A 65 -3.45 3.29 13.68
C LYS A 65 -2.18 2.51 14.08
N LEU A 66 -1.07 3.23 14.16
CA LEU A 66 0.19 2.73 14.66
C LEU A 66 0.32 3.04 16.15
N ASP A 67 0.89 2.10 16.91
CA ASP A 67 1.27 2.33 18.30
C ASP A 67 2.35 3.41 18.39
N VAL A 68 3.29 3.40 17.44
CA VAL A 68 4.38 4.37 17.33
C VAL A 68 4.30 5.06 15.96
N PRO A 69 4.11 6.39 15.92
CA PRO A 69 4.07 7.13 14.67
C PRO A 69 5.38 7.01 13.87
N ILE A 70 5.25 6.90 12.55
CA ILE A 70 6.37 6.75 11.61
C ILE A 70 6.52 7.98 10.72
N SER A 71 7.75 8.26 10.28
CA SER A 71 8.05 9.26 9.27
C SER A 71 8.22 8.65 7.87
N ALA A 72 8.13 9.50 6.84
CA ALA A 72 8.38 9.08 5.47
C ALA A 72 9.79 8.49 5.25
N MET A 73 10.80 9.02 5.96
CA MET A 73 12.18 8.50 5.88
C MET A 73 12.27 7.08 6.47
N GLU A 74 11.74 6.86 7.67
CA GLU A 74 11.75 5.54 8.31
C GLU A 74 11.03 4.49 7.45
N LEU A 75 9.90 4.86 6.84
CA LEU A 75 9.20 3.98 5.91
C LEU A 75 10.05 3.66 4.66
N ALA A 76 10.71 4.67 4.11
CA ALA A 76 11.58 4.52 2.95
C ALA A 76 12.77 3.60 3.25
N GLU A 77 13.40 3.75 4.41
CA GLU A 77 14.49 2.89 4.87
C GLU A 77 14.04 1.43 4.99
N LEU A 78 12.89 1.16 5.62
CA LEU A 78 12.33 -0.19 5.73
C LEU A 78 12.04 -0.82 4.35
N ASP A 79 11.48 -0.04 3.43
CA ASP A 79 11.22 -0.50 2.05
C ASP A 79 12.51 -0.71 1.25
N TYR A 80 13.55 0.07 1.47
CA TYR A 80 14.87 -0.16 0.85
C TYR A 80 15.53 -1.43 1.40
N VAL A 81 15.53 -1.62 2.72
CA VAL A 81 16.10 -2.79 3.39
C VAL A 81 15.40 -4.08 2.95
N SER A 82 14.06 -4.09 2.91
CA SER A 82 13.30 -5.27 2.44
C SER A 82 13.59 -5.65 0.98
N ARG A 83 14.07 -4.70 0.16
CA ARG A 83 14.53 -4.91 -1.21
C ARG A 83 16.02 -5.20 -1.33
N LYS A 84 16.74 -5.34 -0.21
CA LYS A 84 18.20 -5.47 -0.15
C LYS A 84 18.91 -4.33 -0.90
N LYS A 85 18.38 -3.11 -0.80
CA LYS A 85 18.97 -1.90 -1.37
C LYS A 85 19.71 -1.11 -0.29
N ASP A 86 20.73 -0.39 -0.72
CA ASP A 86 21.46 0.54 0.12
C ASP A 86 20.59 1.78 0.42
N THR A 87 20.39 2.07 1.71
CA THR A 87 19.62 3.23 2.20
C THR A 87 20.34 4.56 1.93
N SER A 88 21.64 4.55 1.68
CA SER A 88 22.39 5.76 1.29
C SER A 88 21.92 6.36 -0.04
N LEU A 89 21.22 5.56 -0.85
CA LEU A 89 20.63 5.96 -2.13
C LEU A 89 19.28 6.69 -1.97
N LEU A 90 18.80 6.89 -0.75
CA LEU A 90 17.59 7.66 -0.48
C LEU A 90 17.83 9.15 -0.74
N THR A 91 17.17 9.68 -1.75
CA THR A 91 17.17 11.11 -2.05
C THR A 91 15.93 11.78 -1.49
N ALA A 92 15.97 13.11 -1.35
CA ALA A 92 14.80 13.88 -0.91
C ALA A 92 13.57 13.64 -1.80
N ASP A 93 13.76 13.47 -3.11
CA ASP A 93 12.64 13.22 -4.03
C ASP A 93 12.05 11.82 -3.85
N VAL A 94 12.88 10.82 -3.57
CA VAL A 94 12.40 9.48 -3.21
C VAL A 94 11.59 9.54 -1.90
N VAL A 95 12.08 10.24 -0.88
CA VAL A 95 11.37 10.39 0.41
C VAL A 95 10.01 11.08 0.23
N LYS A 96 9.90 12.05 -0.68
CA LYS A 96 8.61 12.69 -1.01
C LYS A 96 7.57 11.71 -1.57
N GLU A 97 7.97 10.63 -2.25
CA GLU A 97 7.03 9.61 -2.72
C GLU A 97 6.39 8.86 -1.54
N TYR A 98 7.19 8.52 -0.52
CA TYR A 98 6.70 7.91 0.72
C TYR A 98 5.86 8.89 1.54
N GLU A 99 6.24 10.18 1.57
CA GLU A 99 5.45 11.24 2.21
C GLU A 99 4.07 11.39 1.56
N TRP A 100 4.02 11.44 0.23
CA TRP A 100 2.77 11.47 -0.52
C TRP A 100 1.89 10.25 -0.23
N PHE A 101 2.48 9.06 -0.17
CA PHE A 101 1.75 7.83 0.17
C PHE A 101 1.15 7.91 1.58
N LEU A 102 1.96 8.28 2.57
CA LEU A 102 1.54 8.40 3.97
C LEU A 102 0.48 9.49 4.14
N ASP A 103 0.57 10.62 3.42
CA ASP A 103 -0.47 11.65 3.39
C ASP A 103 -1.81 11.09 2.91
N LYS A 104 -1.81 10.26 1.86
CA LYS A 104 -3.04 9.63 1.37
C LYS A 104 -3.63 8.66 2.39
N VAL A 105 -2.81 7.79 2.97
CA VAL A 105 -3.24 6.85 4.02
C VAL A 105 -3.80 7.62 5.23
N ASN A 106 -3.09 8.64 5.71
CA ASN A 106 -3.46 9.35 6.93
C ASN A 106 -4.64 10.31 6.76
N SER A 107 -5.01 10.63 5.51
CA SER A 107 -6.26 11.36 5.22
C SER A 107 -7.53 10.52 5.38
N GLN A 108 -7.41 9.19 5.48
CA GLN A 108 -8.55 8.29 5.60
C GLN A 108 -8.79 7.88 7.07
N PRO A 109 -10.04 7.61 7.48
CA PRO A 109 -10.33 6.99 8.77
C PRO A 109 -9.64 5.62 8.94
N GLU A 110 -9.46 5.20 10.19
CA GLU A 110 -9.08 3.82 10.50
C GLU A 110 -10.12 2.83 9.95
N ASN A 111 -9.67 1.60 9.64
CA ASN A 111 -10.43 0.53 9.01
C ASN A 111 -10.94 0.87 7.59
N THR A 112 -10.40 1.93 6.97
CA THR A 112 -10.72 2.25 5.56
C THR A 112 -9.90 1.36 4.63
N PRO A 113 -10.52 0.57 3.75
CA PRO A 113 -9.79 -0.16 2.73
C PRO A 113 -9.32 0.76 1.61
N MET A 114 -8.12 0.52 1.10
CA MET A 114 -7.50 1.29 0.04
C MET A 114 -6.92 0.40 -1.05
N ALA A 115 -6.87 0.95 -2.26
CA ALA A 115 -6.28 0.34 -3.45
C ALA A 115 -5.31 1.31 -4.13
N VAL A 116 -4.47 0.76 -5.02
CA VAL A 116 -3.64 1.54 -5.93
C VAL A 116 -3.97 1.17 -7.38
N THR A 117 -4.30 2.17 -8.19
CA THR A 117 -4.66 1.99 -9.61
C THR A 117 -3.83 2.89 -10.52
N TRP A 118 -3.77 2.52 -11.80
CA TRP A 118 -3.26 3.40 -12.85
C TRP A 118 -4.38 4.34 -13.32
N LEU A 119 -4.15 5.64 -13.17
CA LEU A 119 -4.99 6.68 -13.75
C LEU A 119 -4.35 7.15 -15.06
N GLU A 120 -5.02 6.93 -16.19
CA GLU A 120 -4.67 7.57 -17.46
C GLU A 120 -5.16 9.01 -17.45
N ARG A 121 -4.21 9.96 -17.48
CA ARG A 121 -4.50 11.37 -17.78
C ARG A 121 -4.20 11.59 -19.25
N VAL A 122 -5.16 12.12 -19.98
CA VAL A 122 -5.07 12.26 -21.46
C VAL A 122 -4.71 13.69 -21.86
N PHE A 123 -4.82 14.68 -20.96
CA PHE A 123 -4.56 16.09 -21.23
C PHE A 123 -3.75 16.74 -20.09
N PRO A 124 -2.72 17.56 -20.37
CA PRO A 124 -2.22 18.00 -21.68
C PRO A 124 -1.29 16.99 -22.39
N LYS A 125 -0.89 15.90 -21.73
CA LYS A 125 -0.12 14.79 -22.31
C LYS A 125 -0.70 13.47 -21.80
N LYS A 126 -0.63 12.41 -22.62
CA LYS A 126 -1.03 11.06 -22.20
C LYS A 126 0.00 10.51 -21.20
N GLU A 127 -0.37 10.45 -19.93
CA GLU A 127 0.47 9.93 -18.85
C GLU A 127 -0.31 8.92 -17.99
N LYS A 128 0.40 7.90 -17.48
CA LYS A 128 -0.13 6.97 -16.48
C LYS A 128 0.46 7.34 -15.13
N VAL A 129 -0.40 7.72 -14.19
CA VAL A 129 0.01 8.04 -12.82
C VAL A 129 -0.62 7.06 -11.84
N LEU A 130 0.11 6.72 -10.79
CA LEU A 130 -0.43 5.89 -9.70
C LEU A 130 -1.37 6.71 -8.83
N ARG A 131 -2.50 6.11 -8.47
CA ARG A 131 -3.50 6.71 -7.59
C ARG A 131 -3.81 5.79 -6.43
N VAL A 132 -3.40 6.20 -5.23
CA VAL A 132 -3.84 5.58 -3.97
C VAL A 132 -5.15 6.21 -3.52
N HIS A 133 -6.17 5.38 -3.30
CA HIS A 133 -7.52 5.85 -2.98
C HIS A 133 -8.30 4.80 -2.18
N LYS A 134 -9.31 5.26 -1.43
CA LYS A 134 -10.25 4.36 -0.77
C LYS A 134 -11.08 3.57 -1.77
N ILE A 135 -11.50 2.39 -1.37
CA ILE A 135 -12.44 1.54 -2.12
C ILE A 135 -13.63 1.17 -1.26
N PHE A 136 -14.67 0.61 -1.88
CA PHE A 136 -15.86 0.15 -1.19
C PHE A 136 -16.13 -1.30 -1.56
N PHE A 137 -16.22 -2.16 -0.55
CA PHE A 137 -16.68 -3.53 -0.72
C PHE A 137 -18.19 -3.56 -0.55
N SER A 138 -18.95 -3.29 -1.61
CA SER A 138 -20.42 -3.26 -1.55
C SER A 138 -21.05 -4.62 -1.32
N GLU A 139 -20.34 -5.70 -1.64
CA GLU A 139 -20.83 -7.07 -1.53
C GLU A 139 -20.67 -7.64 -0.12
N LEU A 140 -19.83 -7.03 0.72
CA LEU A 140 -19.63 -7.44 2.10
C LEU A 140 -20.61 -6.74 3.06
N THR A 141 -21.16 -7.52 3.97
CA THR A 141 -21.93 -7.07 5.14
C THR A 141 -21.07 -6.22 6.08
N LYS A 142 -21.69 -5.63 7.10
CA LYS A 142 -20.95 -4.85 8.10
C LYS A 142 -20.09 -5.78 8.95
N GLU A 143 -20.63 -6.92 9.33
CA GLU A 143 -20.01 -7.93 10.18
C GLU A 143 -18.76 -8.51 9.50
N GLU A 144 -18.86 -8.90 8.23
CA GLU A 144 -17.71 -9.41 7.44
C GLU A 144 -16.60 -8.35 7.33
N LYS A 145 -16.97 -7.08 7.12
CA LYS A 145 -15.98 -5.99 7.11
C LYS A 145 -15.29 -5.84 8.46
N GLN A 146 -16.01 -5.98 9.57
CA GLN A 146 -15.39 -5.90 10.88
C GLN A 146 -14.42 -7.06 11.11
N GLU A 147 -14.81 -8.28 10.75
CA GLU A 147 -13.94 -9.46 10.88
C GLU A 147 -12.65 -9.32 10.06
N LEU A 148 -12.77 -8.88 8.81
CA LEU A 148 -11.64 -8.72 7.90
C LEU A 148 -10.75 -7.52 8.25
N PHE A 149 -11.35 -6.39 8.64
CA PHE A 149 -10.64 -5.12 8.73
C PHE A 149 -10.32 -4.69 10.16
N GLU A 150 -11.02 -5.14 11.19
CA GLU A 150 -10.89 -4.63 12.57
C GLU A 150 -9.99 -5.48 13.48
N SER A 151 -9.58 -6.65 12.99
CA SER A 151 -8.83 -7.66 13.74
C SER A 151 -7.32 -7.39 13.89
#